data_AF-A0A9D2JA55-F1
#
_entry.id   AF-A0A9D2JA55-F1
#
_cell.length_a   1.000
_cell.length_b   1.000
_cell.length_c   1.000
_cell.angle_alpha   90.00
_cell.angle_beta   90.00
_cell.angle_gamma   90.00
#
_symmetry.space_group_name_H-M   'P 1'
#
loop_
_entity.id
_entity.type
_entity.pdbx_description
1 polymer ?
#
loop_
_entity_poly.entity_id
_entity_poly.type
_entity_poly.pdbx_seq_one_letter_code
_entity_poly.pdbx_strand_id
1 'polypeptide(L)'
;MGLTEKDLARLGTAAQKQIRDELSRRDTAKKARCLQTSAARRGPLLPEAESELEQRYYAAELWPKIMAGLVAHVELHKQFLLYPADTYCGLRLPAAHYTPDFLVTYTNGTVEAVEVKHAKIRKLQRDYIYRRRLFIEKYARPNGWKFTEYIERE
;
A
#
# COMPACT_ATOMS: atom_id res chain seq x y z
N MET A 1 21.74 31.94 2.64
CA MET A 1 21.55 33.22 3.35
C MET A 1 20.32 33.90 2.76
N GLY A 2 19.14 33.71 3.34
CA GLY A 2 17.89 34.33 2.85
C GLY A 2 17.74 35.75 3.39
N LEU A 3 17.14 36.65 2.60
CA LEU A 3 16.75 37.99 3.05
C LEU A 3 15.81 37.87 4.26
N THR A 4 16.14 38.55 5.36
CA THR A 4 15.28 38.54 6.55
C THR A 4 14.13 39.53 6.39
N GLU A 5 13.06 39.39 7.17
CA GLU A 5 11.93 40.35 7.14
C GLU A 5 12.37 41.80 7.43
N LYS A 6 13.43 41.96 8.23
CA LYS A 6 14.05 43.26 8.53
C LYS A 6 14.77 43.86 7.32
N ASP A 7 15.31 43.03 6.42
CA ASP A 7 15.95 43.47 5.18
C ASP A 7 14.92 43.87 4.12
N LEU A 8 13.78 43.17 4.08
CA LEU A 8 12.65 43.50 3.21
C LEU A 8 12.00 44.84 3.59
N ALA A 9 11.89 45.14 4.89
CA ALA A 9 11.29 46.39 5.38
C ALA A 9 12.09 47.65 5.01
N ARG A 10 13.39 47.51 4.69
CA ARG A 10 14.27 48.62 4.26
C ARG A 10 14.13 48.95 2.76
N LEU A 11 13.44 48.10 1.99
CA LEU A 11 13.22 48.28 0.56
C LEU A 11 11.93 49.07 0.30
N GLY A 12 11.90 49.81 -0.81
CA GLY A 12 10.68 50.52 -1.26
C GLY A 12 9.50 49.57 -1.51
N THR A 13 8.27 50.08 -1.40
CA THR A 13 7.02 49.29 -1.50
C THR A 13 6.92 48.48 -2.80
N ALA A 14 7.40 49.04 -3.92
CA ALA A 14 7.47 48.36 -5.21
C ALA A 14 8.43 47.16 -5.19
N ALA A 15 9.62 47.33 -4.58
CA ALA A 15 10.62 46.26 -4.46
C ALA A 15 10.16 45.15 -3.50
N GLN A 16 9.46 45.50 -2.41
CA GLN A 16 8.85 44.52 -1.50
C GLN A 16 7.80 43.65 -2.20
N LYS A 17 6.94 44.28 -3.01
CA LYS A 17 5.90 43.56 -3.77
C LYS A 17 6.53 42.59 -4.76
N GLN A 18 7.53 43.06 -5.52
CA GLN A 18 8.23 42.24 -6.51
C GLN A 18 8.93 41.02 -5.88
N ILE A 19 9.56 41.17 -4.71
CA ILE A 19 10.20 40.05 -4.01
C ILE A 19 9.17 39.05 -3.47
N ARG A 20 8.04 39.51 -2.92
CA ARG A 20 6.96 38.62 -2.46
C ARG A 20 6.34 37.83 -3.62
N ASP A 21 6.09 38.49 -4.75
CA ASP A 21 5.56 37.84 -5.95
C ASP A 21 6.54 36.78 -6.46
N GLU A 22 7.84 37.09 -6.51
CA GLU A 22 8.89 36.14 -6.90
C GLU A 22 9.01 34.95 -5.93
N LEU A 23 8.91 35.18 -4.62
CA LEU A 23 8.89 34.12 -3.61
C LEU A 23 7.66 33.22 -3.77
N SER A 24 6.47 33.80 -3.96
CA SER A 24 5.24 33.03 -4.17
C SER A 24 5.29 32.18 -5.44
N ARG A 25 5.87 32.69 -6.53
CA ARG A 25 6.11 31.95 -7.77
C ARG A 25 7.07 30.78 -7.55
N ARG A 26 8.16 31.00 -6.82
CA ARG A 26 9.13 29.95 -6.47
C ARG A 26 8.50 28.87 -5.59
N ASP A 27 7.70 29.25 -4.61
CA ASP A 27 6.99 28.30 -3.75
C ASP A 27 5.97 27.49 -4.55
N THR A 28 5.21 28.13 -5.43
CA THR A 28 4.26 27.46 -6.33
C THR A 28 4.98 26.48 -7.27
N ALA A 29 6.09 26.89 -7.87
CA ALA A 29 6.91 26.03 -8.74
C ALA A 29 7.54 24.86 -7.96
N LYS A 30 8.01 25.10 -6.72
CA LYS A 30 8.55 24.05 -5.83
C LYS A 30 7.46 23.05 -5.44
N LYS A 31 6.25 23.52 -5.15
CA LYS A 31 5.08 22.69 -4.83
C LYS A 31 4.65 21.86 -6.04
N ALA A 32 4.59 22.47 -7.24
CA ALA A 32 4.31 21.77 -8.49
C ALA A 32 5.36 20.70 -8.82
N ARG A 33 6.64 21.01 -8.66
CA ARG A 33 7.73 20.04 -8.86
C ARG A 33 7.64 18.89 -7.86
N CYS A 34 7.33 19.17 -6.59
CA CYS A 34 7.12 18.14 -5.56
C CYS A 34 5.95 17.21 -5.93
N LEU A 35 4.83 17.78 -6.38
CA LEU A 35 3.66 17.04 -6.86
C LEU A 35 3.96 16.21 -8.12
N GLN A 36 4.76 16.72 -9.04
CA GLN A 36 5.20 15.97 -10.22
C GLN A 36 6.12 14.80 -9.83
N THR A 37 7.07 15.01 -8.91
CA THR A 37 7.92 13.91 -8.41
C THR A 37 7.15 12.88 -7.60
N SER A 38 6.12 13.26 -6.85
CA SER A 38 5.26 12.29 -6.14
C SER A 38 4.36 11.54 -7.10
N ALA A 39 3.82 12.20 -8.14
CA ALA A 39 3.07 11.56 -9.21
C ALA A 39 3.93 10.56 -10.01
N ALA A 40 5.17 10.93 -10.33
CA ALA A 40 6.10 10.03 -11.03
C ALA A 40 6.50 8.81 -10.17
N ARG A 41 6.52 8.94 -8.84
CA ARG A 41 6.79 7.83 -7.91
C ARG A 41 5.59 6.92 -7.66
N ARG A 42 4.36 7.36 -7.97
CA ARG A 42 3.13 6.60 -7.67
C ARG A 42 2.98 5.31 -8.50
N GLY A 43 3.83 5.09 -9.50
CA GLY A 43 3.77 3.91 -10.37
C GLY A 43 2.42 3.79 -11.10
N PRO A 44 2.14 2.67 -11.75
CA PRO A 44 0.82 2.43 -12.33
C PRO A 44 -0.26 2.39 -11.24
N LEU A 45 -1.44 2.91 -11.58
CA LEU A 45 -2.61 2.78 -10.72
C LEU A 45 -3.12 1.33 -10.76
N LEU A 46 -3.50 0.84 -9.59
CA LEU A 46 -4.19 -0.42 -9.37
C LEU A 46 -5.68 -0.09 -9.14
N PRO A 47 -6.55 -0.28 -10.14
CA PRO A 47 -7.94 0.18 -10.07
C PRO A 47 -8.77 -0.44 -8.93
N GLU A 48 -8.41 -1.65 -8.50
CA GLU A 48 -9.12 -2.45 -7.49
C GLU A 48 -8.42 -2.43 -6.12
N ALA A 49 -7.47 -1.52 -5.90
CA ALA A 49 -6.85 -1.37 -4.58
C ALA A 49 -7.86 -0.85 -3.53
N GLU A 50 -7.96 -1.53 -2.40
CA GLU A 50 -8.84 -1.14 -1.29
C GLU A 50 -8.15 -0.14 -0.34
N SER A 51 -6.82 0.02 -0.45
CA SER A 51 -6.05 0.95 0.36
C SER A 51 -4.89 1.63 -0.40
N GLU A 52 -4.49 2.83 0.06
CA GLU A 52 -3.29 3.50 -0.46
C GLU A 52 -2.03 2.65 -0.24
N LEU A 53 -2.01 1.83 0.82
CA LEU A 53 -0.87 0.99 1.09
C LEU A 53 -0.76 -0.17 0.09
N GLU A 54 -1.87 -0.80 -0.28
CA GLU A 54 -1.90 -1.78 -1.38
C GLU A 54 -1.42 -1.16 -2.69
N GLN A 55 -1.90 0.04 -3.02
CA GLN A 55 -1.46 0.77 -4.21
C GLN A 55 0.07 1.01 -4.19
N ARG A 56 0.61 1.39 -3.03
CA ARG A 56 2.05 1.62 -2.87
C ARG A 56 2.85 0.32 -2.96
N TYR A 57 2.36 -0.76 -2.33
CA TYR A 57 2.98 -2.08 -2.43
C TYR A 57 2.99 -2.57 -3.89
N TYR A 58 1.86 -2.45 -4.58
CA TYR A 58 1.74 -2.81 -5.98
C TYR A 58 2.75 -2.05 -6.84
N ALA A 59 2.77 -0.72 -6.75
CA ALA A 59 3.65 0.13 -7.54
C ALA A 59 5.15 -0.12 -7.25
N ALA A 60 5.52 -0.36 -5.99
CA ALA A 60 6.91 -0.47 -5.57
C ALA A 60 7.49 -1.89 -5.70
N GLU A 61 6.70 -2.92 -5.40
CA GLU A 61 7.20 -4.30 -5.26
C GLU A 61 6.68 -5.24 -6.35
N LEU A 62 5.38 -5.17 -6.66
CA LEU A 62 4.76 -6.12 -7.59
C LEU A 62 4.94 -5.70 -9.05
N TRP A 63 4.74 -4.41 -9.35
CA TRP A 63 4.83 -3.88 -10.70
C TRP A 63 6.21 -4.10 -11.35
N PRO A 64 7.36 -3.85 -10.67
CA PRO A 64 8.66 -4.16 -11.26
C PRO A 64 8.82 -5.64 -11.63
N LYS A 65 8.25 -6.56 -10.84
CA LYS A 65 8.29 -8.00 -11.12
C LYS A 65 7.40 -8.40 -12.30
N ILE A 66 6.24 -7.74 -12.44
CA ILE A 66 5.37 -7.90 -13.63
C ILE A 66 6.12 -7.44 -14.87
N MET A 67 6.73 -6.25 -14.84
CA MET A 67 7.48 -5.70 -15.97
C MET A 67 8.71 -6.53 -16.33
N ALA A 68 9.33 -7.18 -15.35
CA ALA A 68 10.42 -8.13 -15.57
C ALA A 68 9.97 -9.50 -16.11
N GLY A 69 8.66 -9.73 -16.30
CA GLY A 69 8.13 -11.02 -16.78
C GLY A 69 8.24 -12.16 -15.76
N LEU A 70 8.39 -11.84 -14.46
CA LEU A 70 8.49 -12.84 -13.40
C LEU A 70 7.12 -13.29 -12.89
N VAL A 71 6.11 -12.43 -13.05
CA VAL A 71 4.74 -12.69 -12.59
C VAL A 71 3.90 -13.13 -13.78
N ALA A 72 3.27 -14.30 -13.67
CA ALA A 72 2.35 -14.82 -14.67
C ALA A 72 0.93 -14.28 -14.46
N HIS A 73 0.47 -14.21 -13.20
CA HIS A 73 -0.87 -13.77 -12.87
C HIS A 73 -0.93 -13.17 -11.46
N VAL A 74 -1.82 -12.20 -11.26
CA VAL A 74 -2.12 -11.59 -9.96
C VAL A 74 -3.62 -11.59 -9.78
N GLU A 75 -4.10 -12.23 -8.73
CA GLU A 75 -5.49 -12.14 -8.28
C GLU A 75 -5.55 -11.25 -7.04
N LEU A 76 -6.38 -10.22 -7.09
CA LEU A 76 -6.61 -9.35 -5.94
C LEU A 76 -7.74 -9.91 -5.09
N HIS A 77 -7.63 -9.75 -3.77
CA HIS A 77 -8.74 -9.98 -2.83
C HIS A 77 -9.45 -11.33 -2.99
N LYS A 78 -8.70 -12.38 -3.34
CA LYS A 78 -9.27 -13.71 -3.53
C LYS A 78 -9.76 -14.28 -2.20
N GLN A 79 -11.06 -14.54 -2.09
CA GLN A 79 -11.64 -15.07 -0.86
C GLN A 79 -11.41 -16.58 -0.72
N PHE A 80 -10.88 -17.01 0.44
CA PHE A 80 -10.68 -18.40 0.81
C PHE A 80 -11.57 -18.80 1.98
N LEU A 81 -12.25 -19.94 1.85
CA LEU A 81 -13.09 -20.49 2.91
C LEU A 81 -12.26 -21.20 3.98
N LEU A 82 -12.09 -20.60 5.15
CA LEU A 82 -11.42 -21.23 6.28
C LEU A 82 -12.30 -22.30 6.94
N TYR A 83 -13.54 -21.93 7.27
CA TYR A 83 -14.54 -22.84 7.84
C TYR A 83 -15.89 -22.62 7.17
N PRO A 84 -16.60 -23.69 6.78
CA PRO A 84 -17.98 -23.57 6.34
C PRO A 84 -18.86 -23.06 7.49
N ALA A 85 -20.02 -22.52 7.16
CA ALA A 85 -21.04 -22.27 8.17
C ALA A 85 -21.50 -23.62 8.76
N ASP A 86 -21.68 -23.66 10.08
CA ASP A 86 -22.01 -24.89 10.79
C ASP A 86 -22.96 -24.58 11.97
N THR A 87 -23.48 -25.60 12.64
CA THR A 87 -24.25 -25.47 13.87
C THR A 87 -23.70 -26.41 14.92
N TYR A 88 -23.30 -25.86 16.06
CA TYR A 88 -22.76 -26.65 17.18
C TYR A 88 -23.52 -26.30 18.46
N CYS A 89 -24.04 -27.33 19.15
CA CYS A 89 -24.84 -27.18 20.37
C CYS A 89 -26.01 -26.17 20.22
N GLY A 90 -26.65 -26.14 19.06
CA GLY A 90 -27.76 -25.21 18.77
C GLY A 90 -27.34 -23.77 18.44
N LEU A 91 -26.04 -23.46 18.45
CA LEU A 91 -25.50 -22.16 18.01
C LEU A 91 -25.08 -22.21 16.55
N ARG A 92 -25.52 -21.22 15.76
CA ARG A 92 -25.08 -21.05 14.37
C ARG A 92 -23.69 -20.44 14.34
N LEU A 93 -22.73 -21.17 13.78
CA LEU A 93 -21.37 -20.72 13.50
C LEU A 93 -21.32 -20.18 12.06
N PRO A 94 -21.01 -18.89 11.85
CA PRO A 94 -20.91 -18.34 10.50
C PRO A 94 -19.68 -18.88 9.78
N ALA A 95 -19.74 -18.87 8.45
CA ALA A 95 -18.58 -19.22 7.63
C ALA A 95 -17.43 -18.22 7.87
N ALA A 96 -16.23 -18.75 8.09
CA ALA A 96 -15.03 -17.95 8.27
C ALA A 96 -14.24 -17.90 6.97
N HIS A 97 -13.77 -16.71 6.61
CA HIS A 97 -13.00 -16.49 5.38
C HIS A 97 -11.69 -15.76 5.66
N TYR A 98 -10.73 -15.99 4.76
CA TYR A 98 -9.48 -15.24 4.67
C TYR A 98 -9.32 -14.71 3.26
N THR A 99 -8.90 -13.46 3.16
CA THR A 99 -8.73 -12.78 1.88
C THR A 99 -7.36 -12.11 1.93
N PRO A 100 -6.32 -12.68 1.30
CA PRO A 100 -5.07 -11.96 1.10
C PRO A 100 -5.29 -10.83 0.10
N ASP A 101 -4.54 -9.73 0.26
CA ASP A 101 -4.65 -8.58 -0.63
C ASP A 101 -4.19 -8.94 -2.05
N PHE A 102 -3.14 -9.76 -2.17
CA PHE A 102 -2.66 -10.28 -3.45
C PHE A 102 -2.39 -11.79 -3.39
N LEU A 103 -2.81 -12.51 -4.41
CA LEU A 103 -2.35 -13.85 -4.73
C LEU A 103 -1.57 -13.81 -6.04
N VAL A 104 -0.25 -13.96 -5.93
CA VAL A 104 0.68 -13.80 -7.05
C VAL A 104 1.12 -15.18 -7.52
N THR A 105 0.89 -15.49 -8.79
CA THR A 105 1.44 -16.67 -9.45
C THR A 105 2.64 -16.25 -10.29
N TYR A 106 3.81 -16.79 -9.97
CA TYR A 106 5.04 -16.53 -10.68
C TYR A 106 5.19 -17.46 -11.90
N THR A 107 6.00 -17.04 -12.87
CA THR A 107 6.25 -17.81 -14.10
C THR A 107 6.98 -19.12 -13.84
N ASN A 108 7.68 -19.26 -12.71
CA ASN A 108 8.29 -20.51 -12.27
C ASN A 108 7.31 -21.49 -11.57
N GLY A 109 6.01 -21.16 -11.55
CA GLY A 109 4.95 -21.99 -10.95
C GLY A 109 4.78 -21.83 -9.44
N THR A 110 5.60 -21.01 -8.79
CA THR A 110 5.41 -20.70 -7.37
C THR A 110 4.26 -19.72 -7.17
N VAL A 111 3.53 -19.86 -6.06
CA VAL A 111 2.44 -18.95 -5.69
C VAL A 111 2.78 -18.30 -4.35
N GLU A 112 2.53 -16.99 -4.27
CA GLU A 112 2.74 -16.19 -3.07
C GLU A 112 1.44 -15.46 -2.70
N ALA A 113 0.95 -15.73 -1.50
CA ALA A 113 -0.10 -14.93 -0.88
C ALA A 113 0.56 -13.78 -0.11
N VAL A 114 0.20 -12.54 -0.46
CA VAL A 114 0.71 -11.33 0.17
C VAL A 114 -0.40 -10.65 0.96
N GLU A 115 -0.10 -10.35 2.22
CA GLU A 115 -0.89 -9.48 3.07
C GLU A 115 -0.13 -8.18 3.33
N VAL A 116 -0.79 -7.05 3.15
CA VAL A 116 -0.30 -5.70 3.33
C VAL A 116 -0.95 -5.12 4.59
N LYS A 117 -0.12 -4.67 5.53
CA LYS A 117 -0.57 -4.14 6.82
C LYS A 117 0.21 -2.92 7.28
N HIS A 118 -0.48 -2.03 7.98
CA HIS A 118 0.18 -1.00 8.80
C HIS A 118 0.54 -1.56 10.18
N ALA A 119 1.74 -1.22 10.68
CA ALA A 119 2.23 -1.69 11.99
C ALA A 119 1.29 -1.34 13.17
N LYS A 120 0.61 -0.19 13.10
CA LYS A 120 -0.32 0.30 14.14
C LYS A 120 -1.58 -0.58 14.26
N ILE A 121 -2.14 -1.01 13.13
CA ILE A 121 -3.41 -1.77 13.08
C ILE A 121 -3.18 -3.23 13.49
N ARG A 122 -2.01 -3.80 13.18
CA ARG A 122 -1.68 -5.20 13.49
C ARG A 122 -1.82 -5.55 14.98
N LYS A 123 -1.52 -4.62 15.90
CA LYS A 123 -1.59 -4.87 17.35
C LYS A 123 -3.02 -5.02 17.90
N LEU A 124 -4.02 -4.49 17.17
CA LEU A 124 -5.41 -4.48 17.62
C LEU A 124 -6.21 -5.69 17.10
N GLN A 125 -5.72 -6.38 16.06
CA GLN A 125 -6.44 -7.47 15.40
C GLN A 125 -6.04 -8.85 15.94
N ARG A 126 -6.58 -9.21 17.10
CA ARG A 126 -6.31 -10.52 17.74
C ARG A 126 -6.75 -11.71 16.87
N ASP A 127 -7.90 -11.60 16.21
CA ASP A 127 -8.47 -12.67 15.39
C ASP A 127 -7.70 -12.91 14.09
N TYR A 128 -7.01 -11.88 13.59
CA TYR A 128 -6.22 -11.99 12.36
C TYR A 128 -5.09 -13.02 12.49
N ILE A 129 -4.43 -13.10 13.66
CA ILE A 129 -3.34 -14.07 13.88
C ILE A 129 -3.84 -15.51 13.66
N TYR A 130 -5.03 -15.82 14.16
CA TYR A 130 -5.64 -17.13 14.02
C TYR A 130 -6.14 -17.38 12.60
N ARG A 131 -6.84 -16.43 11.98
CA ARG A 131 -7.31 -16.59 10.58
C ARG A 131 -6.15 -16.76 9.61
N ARG A 132 -5.06 -15.99 9.79
CA ARG A 132 -3.82 -16.15 9.02
C ARG A 132 -3.20 -17.52 9.23
N ARG A 133 -3.08 -17.98 10.49
CA ARG A 133 -2.55 -19.32 10.77
C ARG A 133 -3.39 -20.40 10.08
N LEU A 134 -4.71 -20.30 10.17
CA LEU A 134 -5.63 -21.23 9.52
C LEU A 134 -5.48 -21.21 7.99
N PHE A 135 -5.35 -20.04 7.38
CA PHE A 135 -5.07 -19.93 5.96
C PHE A 135 -3.76 -20.62 5.57
N ILE A 136 -2.68 -20.37 6.33
CA ILE A 136 -1.37 -20.95 6.06
C ILE A 136 -1.42 -22.47 6.15
N GLU A 137 -2.01 -23.03 7.20
CA GLU A 137 -2.08 -24.48 7.40
C GLU A 137 -3.03 -25.16 6.41
N LYS A 138 -4.16 -24.52 6.07
CA LYS A 138 -5.18 -25.12 5.19
C LYS A 138 -4.87 -24.97 3.70
N TYR A 139 -4.26 -23.85 3.29
CA TYR A 139 -4.04 -23.53 1.89
C TYR A 139 -2.56 -23.38 1.55
N ALA A 140 -1.81 -22.55 2.27
CA ALA A 140 -0.46 -22.22 1.81
C ALA A 140 0.51 -23.41 1.89
N ARG A 141 0.66 -24.05 3.06
CA ARG A 141 1.59 -25.17 3.24
C ARG A 141 1.25 -26.38 2.36
N PRO A 142 0.01 -26.87 2.28
CA PRO A 142 -0.31 -28.04 1.47
C PRO A 142 -0.04 -27.83 -0.03
N ASN A 143 -0.21 -26.61 -0.52
CA ASN A 143 0.07 -26.27 -1.92
C ASN A 143 1.51 -25.76 -2.15
N GLY A 144 2.37 -25.74 -1.13
CA GLY A 144 3.74 -25.21 -1.23
C GLY A 144 3.82 -23.70 -1.50
N TRP A 145 2.77 -22.95 -1.19
CA TRP A 145 2.74 -21.50 -1.39
C TRP A 145 3.55 -20.76 -0.35
N LYS A 146 4.13 -19.64 -0.77
CA LYS A 146 4.75 -18.68 0.14
C LYS A 146 3.68 -17.75 0.73
N PHE A 147 3.81 -17.41 2.00
CA PHE A 147 3.01 -16.36 2.63
C PHE A 147 3.94 -15.22 3.05
N THR A 148 3.62 -14.00 2.62
CA THR A 148 4.41 -12.80 2.92
C THR A 148 3.52 -11.75 3.56
N GLU A 149 3.91 -11.28 4.74
CA GLU A 149 3.29 -10.12 5.38
C GLU A 149 4.17 -8.89 5.16
N TYR A 150 3.74 -7.98 4.30
CA TYR A 150 4.36 -6.68 4.11
C TYR A 150 3.84 -5.70 5.15
N ILE A 151 4.76 -5.16 5.97
CA ILE A 151 4.42 -4.25 7.06
C ILE A 151 5.06 -2.91 6.79
N GLU A 152 4.25 -1.89 6.53
CA GLU A 152 4.74 -0.54 6.51
C GLU A 152 5.01 -0.06 7.94
N ARG A 153 6.27 0.31 8.18
CA ARG A 153 6.73 0.98 9.39
C ARG A 153 6.66 2.49 9.11
N GLU A 154 5.61 3.13 9.60
CA GLU A 154 5.61 4.59 9.81
C GLU A 154 6.44 4.97 11.03
#